data_AF-A0A7R6SYX7-F1
#
_entry.id   AF-A0A7R6SYX7-F1
#
_cell.length_a   1.000
_cell.length_b   1.000
_cell.length_c   1.000
_cell.angle_alpha   90.00
_cell.angle_beta   90.00
_cell.angle_gamma   90.00
#
_symmetry.space_group_name_H-M   'P 1'
#
loop_
_entity.id
_entity.type
_entity.pdbx_description
1 polymer ?
#
loop_
_entity_poly.entity_id
_entity_poly.type
_entity_poly.pdbx_seq_one_letter_code
_entity_poly.pdbx_strand_id
1 'polypeptide(L)'
;MNKATILVSNRFSCEEKFKIIFKCKYAYFLKSEREYKSVLNTLKQDSEIVTLLKIPKLSFEGLRDKIKKTKREKGKITVLYAEFSPFQIYPFEWIGDFALFPLKGFVSGNNKTRGYVFLSKDKEFPGISSDFPEMPYLETLESRRKMAENTTLHLIREIDGFKSIFKEIYYPYLTDKKNAKSFLKSQGNVFSIKFESIDTAESFKNKLSLFKKENFVFGSNLSSVKRYKNYLIFSIGLESVKDLVEDIRHAKASLK
;
A
#
# COMPACT_ATOMS: atom_id res chain seq x y z
N MET A 1 5.17 -43.57 5.66
CA MET A 1 4.41 -42.54 6.40
C MET A 1 3.88 -41.52 5.41
N ASN A 2 2.58 -41.57 5.12
CA ASN A 2 1.92 -40.54 4.30
C ASN A 2 1.77 -39.27 5.15
N LYS A 3 2.42 -38.17 4.75
CA LYS A 3 2.16 -36.85 5.34
C LYS A 3 0.74 -36.45 4.95
N ALA A 4 -0.18 -36.49 5.89
CA ALA A 4 -1.50 -35.90 5.72
C ALA A 4 -1.31 -34.40 5.44
N THR A 5 -1.66 -33.98 4.22
CA THR A 5 -1.84 -32.56 3.89
C THR A 5 -3.03 -32.08 4.70
N ILE A 6 -2.77 -31.33 5.77
CA ILE A 6 -3.81 -30.64 6.53
C ILE A 6 -4.43 -29.62 5.57
N LEU A 7 -5.60 -29.94 5.03
CA LEU A 7 -6.52 -28.96 4.47
C LEU A 7 -6.97 -28.07 5.64
N VAL A 8 -6.29 -26.93 5.81
CA VAL A 8 -6.68 -25.90 6.76
C VAL A 8 -8.10 -25.47 6.38
N SER A 9 -9.09 -25.86 7.19
CA SER A 9 -10.48 -25.47 6.95
C SER A 9 -10.58 -23.94 7.00
N ASN A 10 -11.16 -23.32 5.97
CA ASN A 10 -11.45 -21.89 5.85
C ASN A 10 -12.52 -21.41 6.86
N ARG A 11 -12.33 -21.60 8.17
CA ARG A 11 -13.33 -21.31 9.21
C ARG A 11 -13.07 -20.04 10.04
N PHE A 12 -12.18 -19.16 9.60
CA PHE A 12 -12.01 -17.87 10.27
C PHE A 12 -13.05 -16.86 9.78
N SER A 13 -13.67 -16.14 10.72
CA SER A 13 -14.51 -14.99 10.40
C SER A 13 -13.68 -13.92 9.67
N CYS A 14 -14.34 -13.02 8.94
CA CYS A 14 -13.67 -11.92 8.23
C CYS A 14 -12.81 -11.07 9.18
N GLU A 15 -13.32 -10.79 10.38
CA GLU A 15 -12.61 -10.09 11.44
C GLU A 15 -11.34 -10.86 11.88
N GLU A 16 -11.44 -12.17 12.09
CA GLU A 16 -10.29 -13.02 12.47
C GLU A 16 -9.21 -13.04 11.39
N LYS A 17 -9.60 -13.06 10.11
CA LYS A 17 -8.65 -12.94 8.99
C LYS A 17 -7.85 -11.63 9.07
N PHE A 18 -8.50 -10.50 9.38
CA PHE A 18 -7.79 -9.23 9.60
C PHE A 18 -6.83 -9.28 10.78
N LYS A 19 -7.28 -9.82 11.92
CA LYS A 19 -6.44 -9.97 13.12
C LYS A 19 -5.16 -10.76 12.83
N ILE A 20 -5.28 -11.85 12.08
CA ILE A 20 -4.14 -12.69 11.69
C ILE A 20 -3.21 -11.96 10.71
N ILE A 21 -3.74 -11.39 9.63
CA ILE A 21 -2.94 -10.76 8.56
C ILE A 21 -2.14 -9.58 9.09
N PHE A 22 -2.75 -8.77 9.96
CA PHE A 22 -2.17 -7.54 10.48
C PHE A 22 -1.60 -7.66 11.90
N LYS A 23 -1.65 -8.85 12.51
CA LYS A 23 -1.18 -9.13 13.88
C LYS A 23 -1.77 -8.16 14.90
N CYS A 24 -3.09 -8.03 14.94
CA CYS A 24 -3.80 -7.16 15.88
C CYS A 24 -4.82 -7.94 16.72
N LYS A 25 -5.20 -7.40 17.89
CA LYS A 25 -6.21 -8.01 18.76
C LYS A 25 -7.63 -7.61 18.38
N TYR A 26 -7.80 -6.39 17.86
CA TYR A 26 -9.11 -5.86 17.45
C TYR A 26 -9.08 -5.37 16.00
N ALA A 27 -10.17 -5.61 15.29
CA ALA A 27 -10.40 -5.11 13.95
C ALA A 27 -11.85 -4.58 13.88
N TYR A 28 -12.03 -3.45 13.21
CA TYR A 28 -13.32 -2.79 13.06
C TYR A 28 -13.53 -2.40 11.60
N PHE A 29 -14.75 -2.58 11.10
CA PHE A 29 -15.13 -2.13 9.78
C PHE A 29 -15.83 -0.77 9.86
N LEU A 30 -15.37 0.16 9.06
CA LEU A 30 -15.93 1.51 8.95
C LEU A 30 -16.44 1.71 7.53
N LYS A 31 -17.75 1.87 7.36
CA LYS A 31 -18.42 1.83 6.04
C LYS A 31 -18.08 3.03 5.17
N SER A 32 -17.71 4.15 5.80
CA SER A 32 -17.56 5.44 5.12
C SER A 32 -16.39 6.27 5.62
N GLU A 33 -16.02 7.29 4.85
CA GLU A 33 -15.05 8.29 5.28
C GLU A 33 -15.53 9.10 6.49
N ARG A 34 -16.85 9.30 6.59
CA ARG A 34 -17.48 9.98 7.72
C ARG A 34 -17.25 9.21 9.02
N GLU A 35 -17.41 7.89 8.98
CA GLU A 35 -17.23 7.02 10.15
C GLU A 35 -15.79 7.05 10.66
N TYR A 36 -14.77 6.84 9.81
CA TYR A 36 -13.40 6.89 10.32
C TYR A 36 -13.01 8.28 10.80
N LYS A 37 -13.50 9.35 10.18
CA LYS A 37 -13.27 10.72 10.68
C LYS A 37 -13.90 10.91 12.06
N SER A 38 -15.07 10.33 12.31
CA SER A 38 -15.70 10.33 13.63
C SER A 38 -14.82 9.63 14.65
N VAL A 39 -14.32 8.42 14.35
CA VAL A 39 -13.40 7.66 15.21
C VAL A 39 -12.14 8.47 15.52
N LEU A 40 -11.53 9.09 14.50
CA LEU A 40 -10.35 9.95 14.68
C LEU A 40 -10.65 11.18 15.55
N ASN A 41 -11.86 11.74 15.49
CA ASN A 41 -12.25 12.88 16.32
C ASN A 41 -12.48 12.48 17.78
N THR A 42 -13.13 11.35 18.03
CA THR A 42 -13.30 10.80 19.39
C THR A 42 -11.93 10.53 20.03
N LEU A 43 -11.01 9.91 19.30
CA LEU A 43 -9.64 9.69 19.78
C LEU A 43 -8.90 10.99 20.13
N LYS A 44 -9.18 12.09 19.43
CA LYS A 44 -8.60 13.42 19.73
C LYS A 44 -9.16 14.07 20.98
N GLN A 45 -10.40 13.74 21.33
CA GLN A 45 -11.04 14.26 22.55
C GLN A 45 -10.48 13.53 23.78
N ASP A 46 -10.23 12.22 23.67
CA ASP A 46 -9.72 11.39 24.76
C ASP A 46 -8.19 11.45 24.92
N SER A 47 -7.49 11.85 23.87
CA SER A 47 -6.03 12.02 23.87
C SER A 47 -5.71 13.28 23.09
N GLU A 48 -5.09 14.26 23.75
CA GLU A 48 -4.95 15.63 23.25
C GLU A 48 -4.36 15.74 21.81
N ILE A 49 -3.70 14.70 21.29
CA ILE A 49 -3.13 14.68 19.94
C ILE A 49 -3.25 13.28 19.29
N VAL A 50 -4.12 13.15 18.28
CA VAL A 50 -4.08 12.06 17.29
C VAL A 50 -3.27 12.51 16.09
N THR A 51 -2.09 11.93 15.90
CA THR A 51 -1.32 12.17 14.68
C THR A 51 -1.72 11.16 13.62
N LEU A 52 -2.49 11.61 12.61
CA LEU A 52 -2.73 10.82 11.40
C LEU A 52 -1.47 10.88 10.53
N LEU A 53 -0.62 9.87 10.65
CA LEU A 53 0.52 9.72 9.76
C LEU A 53 0.04 9.16 8.43
N LYS A 54 -0.42 10.05 7.54
CA LYS A 54 -0.47 9.75 6.10
C LYS A 54 0.96 9.57 5.67
N ILE A 55 1.30 8.49 4.97
CA ILE A 55 2.62 8.28 4.36
C ILE A 55 2.63 9.04 3.02
N PRO A 56 3.12 10.29 2.93
CA PRO A 56 3.14 11.03 1.68
C PRO A 56 4.52 10.84 1.05
N LYS A 57 4.56 10.52 -0.24
CA LYS A 57 5.75 10.55 -1.12
C LYS A 57 7.12 10.59 -0.41
N LEU A 58 7.59 9.40 -0.05
CA LEU A 58 8.97 8.97 -0.26
C LEU A 58 10.07 9.84 0.39
N SER A 59 10.17 9.78 1.73
CA SER A 59 11.45 9.43 2.36
C SER A 59 11.18 8.62 3.65
N PHE A 60 11.77 7.42 3.76
CA PHE A 60 11.62 6.59 4.96
C PHE A 60 12.20 7.28 6.20
N GLU A 61 13.23 8.08 5.97
CA GLU A 61 13.86 8.93 6.99
C GLU A 61 12.89 9.97 7.57
N GLY A 62 12.16 10.70 6.73
CA GLY A 62 11.18 11.68 7.20
C GLY A 62 10.00 11.05 7.95
N LEU A 63 9.60 9.84 7.57
CA LEU A 63 8.60 9.07 8.32
C LEU A 63 9.16 8.58 9.66
N ARG A 64 10.39 8.06 9.68
CA ARG A 64 11.09 7.61 10.90
C ARG A 64 11.30 8.74 11.91
N ASP A 65 11.66 9.94 11.47
CA ASP A 65 11.90 11.06 12.37
C ASP A 65 10.61 11.61 12.97
N LYS A 66 9.53 11.69 12.18
CA LYS A 66 8.19 11.96 12.70
C LYS A 66 7.79 10.93 13.75
N ILE A 67 8.02 9.66 13.46
CA ILE A 67 7.76 8.54 14.37
C ILE A 67 8.53 8.68 15.68
N LYS A 68 9.85 8.89 15.62
CA LYS A 68 10.70 9.05 16.81
C LYS A 68 10.28 10.24 17.65
N LYS A 69 9.90 11.35 17.01
CA LYS A 69 9.40 12.55 17.70
C LYS A 69 8.10 12.25 18.45
N THR A 70 7.12 11.61 17.80
CA THR A 70 5.85 11.23 18.43
C THR A 70 6.04 10.25 19.58
N LYS A 71 6.94 9.26 19.45
CA LYS A 71 7.24 8.26 20.50
C LYS A 71 7.81 8.86 21.80
N ARG A 72 8.49 10.01 21.71
CA ARG A 72 9.09 10.69 22.87
C ARG A 72 8.05 11.46 23.70
N GLU A 73 6.87 11.69 23.15
CA GLU A 73 5.77 12.37 23.81
C GLU A 73 4.87 11.31 24.49
N LYS A 74 5.29 10.83 25.67
CA LYS A 74 4.57 9.81 26.45
C LYS A 74 3.09 10.19 26.61
N GLY A 75 2.20 9.22 26.42
CA GLY A 75 0.75 9.36 26.64
C GLY A 75 -0.10 9.66 25.39
N LYS A 76 0.49 9.80 24.21
CA LYS A 76 -0.25 10.13 22.97
C LYS A 76 -0.67 8.89 22.19
N ILE A 77 -1.91 8.91 21.68
CA ILE A 77 -2.42 7.88 20.77
C ILE A 77 -1.92 8.15 19.34
N THR A 78 -1.29 7.16 18.72
CA THR A 78 -0.89 7.25 17.30
C THR A 78 -1.79 6.39 16.42
N VAL A 79 -2.40 7.01 15.39
CA VAL A 79 -3.11 6.30 14.33
C VAL A 79 -2.31 6.37 13.02
N LEU A 80 -1.86 5.22 12.54
CA LEU A 80 -1.17 5.12 11.26
C LEU A 80 -2.18 4.95 10.12
N TYR A 81 -2.21 5.90 9.18
CA TYR A 81 -3.02 5.79 7.96
C TYR A 81 -2.16 5.44 6.76
N ALA A 82 -2.18 4.17 6.38
CA ALA A 82 -1.36 3.67 5.29
C ALA A 82 -2.22 3.40 4.05
N GLU A 83 -2.47 4.46 3.27
CA GLU A 83 -3.11 4.33 1.96
C GLU A 83 -2.17 3.69 0.92
N PHE A 84 -0.86 3.90 1.07
CA PHE A 84 0.14 3.53 0.06
C PHE A 84 0.79 2.17 0.29
N SER A 85 0.61 1.57 1.46
CA SER A 85 1.00 0.19 1.68
C SER A 85 0.56 -0.36 3.03
N PRO A 86 -0.70 -0.79 3.16
CA PRO A 86 -1.14 -1.47 4.37
C PRO A 86 -0.29 -2.69 4.74
N PHE A 87 0.36 -3.33 3.76
CA PHE A 87 1.06 -4.61 3.92
C PHE A 87 2.58 -4.55 3.86
N GLN A 88 3.18 -3.46 3.34
CA GLN A 88 4.64 -3.31 3.38
C GLN A 88 5.10 -2.88 4.77
N ILE A 89 4.24 -2.43 5.68
CA ILE A 89 4.64 -1.99 7.02
C ILE A 89 4.01 -2.88 8.10
N TYR A 90 4.71 -3.00 9.23
CA TYR A 90 4.11 -3.50 10.47
C TYR A 90 3.63 -2.31 11.29
N PRO A 91 2.35 -1.89 11.16
CA PRO A 91 1.88 -0.62 11.74
C PRO A 91 2.13 -0.53 13.26
N PHE A 92 2.00 -1.67 13.94
CA PHE A 92 2.14 -1.81 15.40
C PHE A 92 3.58 -2.01 15.88
N GLU A 93 4.50 -2.44 15.02
CA GLU A 93 5.93 -2.52 15.38
C GLU A 93 6.58 -1.13 15.32
N TRP A 94 5.98 -0.23 14.54
CA TRP A 94 6.50 1.11 14.35
C TRP A 94 6.12 2.03 15.51
N ILE A 95 4.84 2.40 15.65
CA ILE A 95 4.32 3.27 16.73
C ILE A 95 2.81 3.25 16.88
N GLY A 96 2.05 2.62 15.97
CA GLY A 96 0.60 2.73 16.02
C GLY A 96 0.04 2.07 17.27
N ASP A 97 -0.72 2.81 18.07
CA ASP A 97 -1.76 2.21 18.90
C ASP A 97 -2.85 1.64 17.98
N PHE A 98 -3.10 2.36 16.88
CA PHE A 98 -4.08 2.00 15.87
C PHE A 98 -3.52 2.09 14.45
N ALA A 99 -4.14 1.33 13.54
CA ALA A 99 -3.91 1.41 12.11
C ALA A 99 -5.24 1.59 11.37
N LEU A 100 -5.25 2.42 10.33
CA LEU A 100 -6.42 2.65 9.49
C LEU A 100 -6.04 2.39 8.03
N PHE A 101 -6.78 1.50 7.37
CA PHE A 101 -6.53 1.11 5.99
C PHE A 101 -7.79 1.25 5.14
N PRO A 102 -7.73 1.89 3.96
CA PRO A 102 -8.82 1.80 3.01
C PRO A 102 -8.93 0.36 2.47
N LEU A 103 -10.16 -0.16 2.34
CA LEU A 103 -10.37 -1.46 1.69
C LEU A 103 -10.11 -1.40 0.18
N LYS A 104 -10.38 -0.24 -0.42
CA LYS A 104 -10.11 0.03 -1.84
C LYS A 104 -8.62 -0.16 -2.15
N GLY A 105 -8.34 -0.82 -3.27
CA GLY A 105 -6.97 -1.00 -3.73
C GLY A 105 -6.33 -2.24 -3.11
N PHE A 106 -5.26 -2.07 -2.34
CA PHE A 106 -4.46 -3.19 -1.81
C PHE A 106 -5.24 -4.32 -1.15
N VAL A 107 -6.20 -4.00 -0.28
CA VAL A 107 -6.97 -5.02 0.46
C VAL A 107 -7.91 -5.75 -0.50
N SER A 108 -8.75 -5.01 -1.25
CA SER A 108 -9.78 -5.61 -2.10
C SER A 108 -9.33 -6.03 -3.49
N GLY A 109 -8.17 -5.59 -3.94
CA GLY A 109 -7.69 -5.74 -5.32
C GLY A 109 -8.47 -4.92 -6.35
N ASN A 110 -9.39 -4.04 -5.93
CA ASN A 110 -10.26 -3.31 -6.87
C ASN A 110 -10.57 -1.89 -6.40
N ASN A 111 -11.14 -1.08 -7.29
CA ASN A 111 -11.48 0.32 -7.02
C ASN A 111 -12.92 0.55 -6.54
N LYS A 112 -13.74 -0.50 -6.45
CA LYS A 112 -15.18 -0.44 -6.15
C LYS A 112 -15.48 -0.60 -4.67
N THR A 113 -14.72 -1.46 -3.98
CA THR A 113 -14.90 -1.71 -2.54
C THR A 113 -14.68 -0.42 -1.75
N ARG A 114 -15.69 -0.06 -0.96
CA ARG A 114 -15.68 1.11 -0.09
C ARG A 114 -15.47 0.69 1.37
N GLY A 115 -15.17 1.67 2.19
CA GLY A 115 -14.93 1.49 3.62
C GLY A 115 -13.47 1.31 3.98
N TYR A 116 -13.25 1.17 5.28
CA TYR A 116 -11.96 1.15 5.93
C TYR A 116 -11.94 0.07 6.98
N VAL A 117 -10.74 -0.40 7.28
CA VAL A 117 -10.49 -1.28 8.41
C VAL A 117 -9.65 -0.51 9.40
N PHE A 118 -10.19 -0.39 10.61
CA PHE A 118 -9.51 0.21 11.74
C PHE A 118 -9.07 -0.91 12.68
N LEU A 119 -7.79 -0.94 13.00
CA LEU A 119 -7.17 -2.01 13.76
C LEU A 119 -6.56 -1.45 15.02
N SER A 120 -6.57 -2.25 16.09
CA SER A 120 -5.90 -1.94 17.34
C SER A 120 -5.10 -3.14 17.82
N LYS A 121 -3.88 -2.87 18.29
CA LYS A 121 -3.02 -3.92 18.82
C LYS A 121 -3.60 -4.50 20.11
N ASP A 122 -3.97 -3.64 21.06
CA ASP A 122 -4.25 -4.05 22.44
C ASP A 122 -5.46 -3.35 23.07
N LYS A 123 -5.97 -2.26 22.47
CA LYS A 123 -7.05 -1.43 23.03
C LYS A 123 -8.35 -1.63 22.28
N GLU A 124 -9.42 -1.95 22.99
CA GLU A 124 -10.75 -1.93 22.41
C GLU A 124 -11.20 -0.48 22.19
N PHE A 125 -11.95 -0.23 21.12
CA PHE A 125 -12.56 1.08 20.85
C PHE A 125 -14.07 0.97 21.01
N PRO A 126 -14.66 1.52 22.11
CA PRO A 126 -16.08 1.40 22.36
C PRO A 126 -16.90 2.14 21.31
N GLY A 127 -18.07 1.61 20.97
CA GLY A 127 -19.04 2.28 20.10
C GLY A 127 -18.82 2.11 18.58
N ILE A 128 -17.88 1.27 18.14
CA ILE A 128 -17.81 0.83 16.74
C ILE A 128 -18.31 -0.61 16.64
N SER A 129 -19.40 -0.83 15.90
CA SER A 129 -19.83 -2.19 15.55
C SER A 129 -18.80 -2.85 14.62
N SER A 130 -18.47 -4.11 14.91
CA SER A 130 -17.58 -4.95 14.09
C SER A 130 -18.34 -5.79 13.07
N ASP A 131 -19.51 -5.36 12.58
CA ASP A 131 -20.21 -6.08 11.51
C ASP A 131 -19.39 -6.06 10.21
N PHE A 132 -18.49 -7.04 10.06
CA PHE A 132 -17.67 -7.21 8.88
C PHE A 132 -18.53 -7.82 7.78
N PRO A 133 -18.68 -7.16 6.62
CA PRO A 133 -19.25 -7.83 5.47
C PRO A 133 -18.36 -8.99 5.04
N GLU A 134 -18.92 -9.91 4.27
CA GLU A 134 -18.09 -10.92 3.59
C GLU A 134 -17.08 -10.24 2.67
N MET A 135 -15.83 -10.70 2.75
CA MET A 135 -14.71 -10.13 1.99
C MET A 135 -13.89 -11.25 1.34
N PRO A 136 -14.41 -11.89 0.27
CA PRO A 136 -13.75 -13.03 -0.39
C PRO A 136 -12.33 -12.68 -0.89
N TYR A 137 -12.06 -11.41 -1.18
CA TYR A 137 -10.74 -10.94 -1.61
C TYR A 137 -9.63 -11.08 -0.55
N LEU A 138 -9.96 -11.29 0.73
CA LEU A 138 -8.96 -11.53 1.77
C LEU A 138 -8.26 -12.89 1.59
N GLU A 139 -8.93 -13.87 1.00
CA GLU A 139 -8.38 -15.21 0.80
C GLU A 139 -7.21 -15.21 -0.19
N THR A 140 -7.25 -14.30 -1.15
CA THR A 140 -6.22 -14.12 -2.18
C THR A 140 -5.28 -12.96 -1.88
N LEU A 141 -5.49 -12.24 -0.79
CA LEU A 141 -4.76 -11.00 -0.52
C LEU A 141 -3.24 -11.22 -0.47
N GLU A 142 -2.79 -12.21 0.30
CA GLU A 142 -1.36 -12.50 0.45
C GLU A 142 -0.73 -13.01 -0.86
N SER A 143 -1.45 -13.83 -1.63
CA SER A 143 -0.96 -14.32 -2.93
C SER A 143 -0.89 -13.21 -3.97
N ARG A 144 -1.93 -12.38 -4.09
CA ARG A 144 -1.95 -11.18 -4.96
C ARG A 144 -0.82 -10.22 -4.62
N ARG A 145 -0.59 -9.97 -3.32
CA ARG A 145 0.50 -9.12 -2.83
C ARG A 145 1.86 -9.64 -3.30
N LYS A 146 2.18 -10.91 -3.02
CA LYS A 146 3.46 -11.52 -3.42
C LYS A 146 3.66 -11.50 -4.93
N MET A 147 2.61 -11.78 -5.70
CA MET A 147 2.66 -11.75 -7.15
C MET A 147 2.99 -10.36 -7.67
N ALA A 148 2.25 -9.33 -7.25
CA ALA A 148 2.48 -7.95 -7.68
C ALA A 148 3.88 -7.43 -7.29
N GLU A 149 4.39 -7.81 -6.11
CA GLU A 149 5.75 -7.48 -5.67
C GLU A 149 6.82 -8.12 -6.54
N ASN A 150 6.69 -9.42 -6.82
CA ASN A 150 7.63 -10.13 -7.69
C ASN A 150 7.60 -9.58 -9.11
N THR A 151 6.41 -9.30 -9.66
CA THR A 151 6.27 -8.65 -10.98
C THR A 151 6.96 -7.30 -10.99
N THR A 152 6.77 -6.50 -9.94
CA THR A 152 7.40 -5.16 -9.82
C THR A 152 8.92 -5.25 -9.79
N LEU A 153 9.48 -6.17 -9.00
CA LEU A 153 10.93 -6.34 -8.91
C LEU A 153 11.55 -6.74 -10.25
N HIS A 154 10.94 -7.69 -10.96
CA HIS A 154 11.40 -8.10 -12.28
C HIS A 154 11.25 -6.97 -13.30
N LEU A 155 10.10 -6.29 -13.30
CA LEU A 155 9.85 -5.15 -14.18
C LEU A 155 10.92 -4.08 -14.01
N ILE A 156 11.23 -3.69 -12.76
CA ILE A 156 12.25 -2.68 -12.49
C ILE A 156 13.63 -3.10 -13.01
N ARG A 157 14.03 -4.36 -12.81
CA ARG A 157 15.32 -4.87 -13.32
C ARG A 157 15.42 -4.80 -14.84
N GLU A 158 14.34 -5.11 -15.54
CA GLU A 158 14.28 -5.05 -17.00
C GLU A 158 14.35 -3.62 -17.55
N ILE A 159 13.74 -2.67 -16.84
CA ILE A 159 13.65 -1.28 -17.30
C ILE A 159 14.76 -0.38 -16.76
N ASP A 160 15.57 -0.85 -15.80
CA ASP A 160 16.74 -0.13 -15.27
C ASP A 160 17.80 0.16 -16.35
N GLY A 161 17.82 -0.64 -17.42
CA GLY A 161 18.64 -0.40 -18.61
C GLY A 161 18.19 0.79 -19.46
N PHE A 162 17.03 1.42 -19.19
CA PHE A 162 16.48 2.51 -20.00
C PHE A 162 16.94 3.91 -19.55
N LYS A 163 18.20 4.01 -19.11
CA LYS A 163 18.81 5.23 -18.55
C LYS A 163 18.83 6.43 -19.51
N SER A 164 18.67 6.20 -20.81
CA SER A 164 18.64 7.29 -21.81
C SER A 164 17.37 8.16 -21.75
N ILE A 165 16.28 7.67 -21.15
CA ILE A 165 15.00 8.40 -21.02
C ILE A 165 14.61 8.57 -19.56
N PHE A 166 14.95 7.60 -18.71
CA PHE A 166 14.66 7.67 -17.28
C PHE A 166 15.83 8.30 -16.55
N LYS A 167 15.61 9.50 -16.00
CA LYS A 167 16.61 10.15 -15.13
C LYS A 167 16.90 9.32 -13.91
N GLU A 168 15.85 8.77 -13.32
CA GLU A 168 15.91 8.09 -12.04
C GLU A 168 14.71 7.15 -11.91
N ILE A 169 14.95 5.94 -11.42
CA ILE A 169 13.90 5.03 -10.97
C ILE A 169 13.96 5.00 -9.45
N TYR A 170 12.91 5.48 -8.82
CA TYR A 170 12.76 5.38 -7.38
C TYR A 170 11.93 4.13 -7.04
N TYR A 171 12.57 3.21 -6.34
CA TYR A 171 11.93 2.07 -5.70
C TYR A 171 12.58 1.84 -4.34
N PRO A 172 11.83 1.92 -3.22
CA PRO A 172 12.35 1.88 -1.86
C PRO A 172 13.45 0.86 -1.61
N TYR A 173 13.30 -0.35 -2.14
CA TYR A 173 14.18 -1.47 -1.85
C TYR A 173 15.53 -1.40 -2.59
N LEU A 174 15.59 -0.62 -3.67
CA LEU A 174 16.82 -0.36 -4.42
C LEU A 174 17.51 0.92 -3.98
N THR A 175 16.74 1.98 -3.70
CA THR A 175 17.29 3.30 -3.36
C THR A 175 17.74 3.43 -1.91
N ASP A 176 17.08 2.73 -0.97
CA ASP A 176 17.41 2.81 0.46
C ASP A 176 17.28 1.44 1.13
N LYS A 177 18.03 0.45 0.60
CA LYS A 177 17.91 -0.95 1.01
C LYS A 177 18.09 -1.17 2.52
N LYS A 178 18.99 -0.41 3.17
CA LYS A 178 19.29 -0.56 4.61
C LYS A 178 18.10 -0.10 5.45
N ASN A 179 17.54 1.08 5.20
CA ASN A 179 16.37 1.54 5.95
C ASN A 179 15.13 0.75 5.52
N ALA A 180 14.90 0.55 4.22
CA ALA A 180 13.75 -0.20 3.72
C ALA A 180 13.64 -1.60 4.34
N LYS A 181 14.74 -2.35 4.50
CA LYS A 181 14.72 -3.66 5.17
C LYS A 181 14.37 -3.61 6.65
N SER A 182 14.76 -2.53 7.35
CA SER A 182 14.46 -2.36 8.77
C SER A 182 13.02 -1.90 9.04
N PHE A 183 12.37 -1.34 8.03
CA PHE A 183 11.06 -0.72 8.13
C PHE A 183 9.97 -1.56 7.45
N LEU A 184 10.26 -2.09 6.27
CA LEU A 184 9.27 -2.75 5.44
C LEU A 184 9.27 -4.27 5.63
N LYS A 185 8.08 -4.84 5.83
CA LYS A 185 7.79 -6.27 5.71
C LYS A 185 8.01 -6.78 4.28
N SER A 186 7.78 -5.92 3.29
CA SER A 186 7.85 -6.31 1.89
C SER A 186 8.32 -5.17 0.98
N GLN A 187 8.76 -5.53 -0.24
CA GLN A 187 9.38 -4.56 -1.15
C GLN A 187 8.35 -3.64 -1.82
N GLY A 188 7.11 -4.12 -1.92
CA GLY A 188 6.01 -3.39 -2.52
C GLY A 188 5.87 -3.53 -4.03
N ASN A 189 4.76 -3.02 -4.55
CA ASN A 189 4.42 -3.05 -5.97
C ASN A 189 4.24 -1.64 -6.56
N VAL A 190 4.78 -0.63 -5.88
CA VAL A 190 4.69 0.77 -6.27
C VAL A 190 6.09 1.32 -6.44
N PHE A 191 6.35 1.95 -7.58
CA PHE A 191 7.59 2.65 -7.86
C PHE A 191 7.30 3.91 -8.67
N SER A 192 8.32 4.76 -8.83
CA SER A 192 8.20 5.95 -9.67
C SER A 192 9.39 6.13 -10.58
N ILE A 193 9.14 6.66 -11.77
CA ILE A 193 10.15 7.04 -12.75
C ILE A 193 10.17 8.55 -12.87
N LYS A 194 11.36 9.16 -12.82
CA LYS A 194 11.61 10.58 -13.06
C LYS A 194 12.04 10.80 -14.51
N PHE A 195 11.46 11.79 -15.15
CA PHE A 195 11.76 12.22 -16.51
C PHE A 195 12.46 13.58 -16.53
N GLU A 196 13.06 13.94 -17.66
CA GLU A 196 13.69 15.25 -17.90
C GLU A 196 12.71 16.40 -17.66
N SER A 197 11.52 16.31 -18.25
CA SER A 197 10.49 17.34 -18.21
C SER A 197 9.11 16.77 -17.90
N ILE A 198 8.16 17.68 -17.63
CA ILE A 198 6.73 17.34 -17.47
C ILE A 198 6.17 16.79 -18.77
N ASP A 199 6.55 17.36 -19.90
CA ASP A 199 6.01 17.01 -21.22
C ASP A 199 6.47 15.62 -21.65
N THR A 200 7.74 15.26 -21.39
CA THR A 200 8.23 13.89 -21.64
C THR A 200 7.49 12.88 -20.78
N ALA A 201 7.24 13.19 -19.50
CA ALA A 201 6.49 12.30 -18.61
C ALA A 201 5.03 12.12 -19.09
N GLU A 202 4.35 13.19 -19.49
CA GLU A 202 2.98 13.11 -19.99
C GLU A 202 2.91 12.38 -21.35
N SER A 203 3.84 12.66 -22.26
CA SER A 203 3.94 11.97 -23.55
C SER A 203 4.17 10.46 -23.35
N PHE A 204 5.14 10.08 -22.50
CA PHE A 204 5.39 8.68 -22.16
C PHE A 204 4.15 8.01 -21.59
N LYS A 205 3.51 8.65 -20.59
CA LYS A 205 2.29 8.14 -19.96
C LYS A 205 1.19 7.87 -20.99
N ASN A 206 1.01 8.77 -21.97
CA ASN A 206 -0.04 8.64 -22.97
C ASN A 206 0.22 7.51 -23.98
N LYS A 207 1.48 7.14 -24.19
CA LYS A 207 1.89 6.03 -25.07
C LYS A 207 1.77 4.65 -24.41
N LEU A 208 1.65 4.56 -23.09
CA LEU A 208 1.34 3.30 -22.39
C LEU A 208 -0.07 2.82 -22.74
N SER A 209 -0.21 1.55 -23.07
CA SER A 209 -1.48 0.93 -23.49
C SER A 209 -2.09 0.03 -22.42
N LEU A 210 -1.26 -0.63 -21.60
CA LEU A 210 -1.74 -1.57 -20.58
C LEU A 210 -2.11 -0.86 -19.28
N PHE A 211 -1.35 0.16 -18.89
CA PHE A 211 -1.57 0.86 -17.62
C PHE A 211 -2.83 1.72 -17.65
N LYS A 212 -3.70 1.54 -16.65
CA LYS A 212 -4.85 2.42 -16.44
C LYS A 212 -4.38 3.82 -16.03
N LYS A 213 -4.82 4.83 -16.79
CA LYS A 213 -4.46 6.24 -16.60
C LYS A 213 -5.51 6.99 -15.76
N GLU A 214 -6.78 6.69 -16.02
CA GLU A 214 -7.92 7.23 -15.28
C GLU A 214 -8.20 6.43 -14.03
N ASN A 215 -8.82 7.06 -13.03
CA ASN A 215 -9.21 6.39 -11.78
C ASN A 215 -8.05 5.61 -11.14
N PHE A 216 -6.86 6.19 -11.14
CA PHE A 216 -5.65 5.60 -10.58
C PHE A 216 -5.86 5.17 -9.11
N VAL A 217 -5.52 3.92 -8.82
CA VAL A 217 -5.71 3.28 -7.50
C VAL A 217 -4.52 2.38 -7.22
N PHE A 218 -3.93 2.55 -6.04
CA PHE A 218 -2.84 1.70 -5.59
C PHE A 218 -3.33 0.30 -5.24
N GLY A 219 -2.52 -0.72 -5.57
CA GLY A 219 -2.77 -2.10 -5.15
C GLY A 219 -3.99 -2.76 -5.79
N SER A 220 -4.49 -2.22 -6.90
CA SER A 220 -5.52 -2.87 -7.70
C SER A 220 -4.94 -4.08 -8.45
N ASN A 221 -5.79 -5.02 -8.88
CA ASN A 221 -5.38 -6.17 -9.70
C ASN A 221 -4.90 -5.75 -11.09
N LEU A 222 -5.26 -4.54 -11.54
CA LEU A 222 -4.79 -3.94 -12.77
C LEU A 222 -3.70 -2.91 -12.49
N SER A 223 -2.68 -2.91 -13.34
CA SER A 223 -1.61 -1.95 -13.34
C SER A 223 -2.15 -0.55 -13.70
N SER A 224 -1.71 0.45 -12.96
CA SER A 224 -2.11 1.84 -13.17
C SER A 224 -0.94 2.80 -13.06
N VAL A 225 -1.06 3.93 -13.74
CA VAL A 225 -0.03 4.97 -13.80
C VAL A 225 -0.63 6.35 -13.58
N LYS A 226 0.02 7.17 -12.77
CA LYS A 226 -0.36 8.57 -12.53
C LYS A 226 0.85 9.48 -12.65
N ARG A 227 0.69 10.60 -13.36
CA ARG A 227 1.72 11.65 -13.42
C ARG A 227 1.65 12.55 -12.19
N TYR A 228 2.80 12.95 -11.72
CA TYR A 228 2.98 14.04 -10.78
C TYR A 228 4.22 14.86 -11.15
N LYS A 229 4.01 16.08 -11.65
CA LYS A 229 5.09 16.87 -12.28
C LYS A 229 5.77 16.04 -13.38
N ASN A 230 7.10 15.90 -13.33
CA ASN A 230 7.92 15.07 -14.22
C ASN A 230 8.14 13.64 -13.69
N TYR A 231 7.34 13.20 -12.70
CA TYR A 231 7.35 11.81 -12.22
C TYR A 231 6.14 11.06 -12.75
N LEU A 232 6.32 9.80 -13.09
CA LEU A 232 5.25 8.83 -13.24
C LEU A 232 5.30 7.85 -12.07
N ILE A 233 4.17 7.68 -11.40
CA ILE A 233 3.98 6.75 -10.29
C ILE A 233 3.22 5.54 -10.84
N PHE A 234 3.82 4.37 -10.71
CA PHE A 234 3.27 3.11 -11.17
C PHE A 234 2.80 2.29 -9.97
N SER A 235 1.61 1.73 -10.08
CA SER A 235 1.11 0.69 -9.18
C SER A 235 0.90 -0.56 -10.02
N ILE A 236 1.68 -1.61 -9.75
CA ILE A 236 1.68 -2.84 -10.55
C ILE A 236 0.60 -3.81 -10.06
N GLY A 237 -0.19 -4.31 -11.00
CA GLY A 237 -1.22 -5.31 -10.81
C GLY A 237 -0.71 -6.74 -10.95
N LEU A 238 -1.54 -7.61 -11.51
CA LEU A 238 -1.29 -9.05 -11.67
C LEU A 238 -0.99 -9.44 -13.11
N GLU A 239 -0.80 -8.46 -14.00
CA GLU A 239 -0.40 -8.72 -15.38
C GLU A 239 0.96 -9.42 -15.48
N SER A 240 1.20 -10.07 -16.62
CA SER A 240 2.50 -10.66 -16.95
C SER A 240 3.58 -9.58 -16.98
N VAL A 241 4.73 -9.87 -16.35
CA VAL A 241 5.89 -8.97 -16.41
C VAL A 241 6.32 -8.70 -17.86
N LYS A 242 6.22 -9.71 -18.75
CA LYS A 242 6.60 -9.58 -20.16
C LYS A 242 5.76 -8.50 -20.85
N ASP A 243 4.45 -8.50 -20.62
CA ASP A 243 3.53 -7.57 -21.26
C ASP A 243 3.76 -6.14 -20.74
N LEU A 244 3.96 -5.99 -19.43
CA LEU A 244 4.27 -4.69 -18.81
C LEU A 244 5.60 -4.11 -19.31
N VAL A 245 6.63 -4.95 -19.45
CA VAL A 245 7.93 -4.54 -20.00
C VAL A 245 7.77 -4.10 -21.45
N GLU A 246 7.03 -4.86 -22.26
CA GLU A 246 6.83 -4.55 -23.67
C GLU A 246 6.04 -3.25 -23.87
N ASP A 247 5.02 -3.00 -23.04
CA ASP A 247 4.27 -1.74 -23.07
C ASP A 247 5.17 -0.53 -22.73
N ILE A 248 6.06 -0.68 -21.75
CA ILE A 248 7.05 0.35 -21.40
C ILE A 248 8.08 0.54 -22.53
N ARG A 249 8.54 -0.54 -23.18
CA ARG A 249 9.44 -0.45 -24.34
C ARG A 249 8.79 0.27 -25.52
N HIS A 250 7.54 -0.06 -25.83
CA HIS A 250 6.77 0.58 -26.89
C HIS A 250 6.55 2.08 -26.59
N ALA A 251 6.17 2.41 -25.36
CA ALA A 251 6.02 3.81 -24.93
C ALA A 251 7.35 4.58 -25.02
N LYS A 252 8.46 3.94 -24.64
CA LYS A 252 9.82 4.48 -24.75
C LYS A 252 10.19 4.76 -26.21
N ALA A 253 10.00 3.80 -27.11
CA ALA A 253 10.35 3.93 -28.53
C ALA A 253 9.50 5.00 -29.26
N SER A 254 8.33 5.33 -28.72
CA SER A 254 7.44 6.36 -29.26
C SER A 254 7.83 7.79 -28.89
N LEU A 255 8.79 7.99 -27.99
CA LEU A 255 9.37 9.29 -27.68
C LEU A 255 10.49 9.58 -28.67
N LYS A 256 10.18 10.34 -29.72
CA LYS A 256 11.17 10.95 -30.61
C LYS A 256 11.61 12.29 -30.07
#